data_AF-A0A972YY02-F1
#
_entry.id   AF-A0A972YY02-F1
#
_cell.length_a   1.000
_cell.length_b   1.000
_cell.length_c   1.000
_cell.angle_alpha   90.00
_cell.angle_beta   90.00
_cell.angle_gamma   90.00
#
_symmetry.space_group_name_H-M   'P 1'
#
loop_
_entity.id
_entity.type
_entity.pdbx_description
1 polymer ?
#
loop_
_entity_poly.entity_id
_entity_poly.type
_entity_poly.pdbx_seq_one_letter_code
_entity_poly.pdbx_strand_id
1 'polypeptide(L)'
;MVLKLRRATTIWVSAAPDECPLRSLPSRHNADDHPQSSLDPNLVTLGELASVYDVDRTCHTVEELLADDAAPDGVLVATPPATRAQVGIALVDEAGRRLERGDSPLNLIIEKPMTTNVHQAAALHDAVVDYQHRARGTSLAGTVLLNHTANYRAPCLAALRLLAEHGVG
;
A
#
# COMPACT_ATOMS: atom_id res chain seq x y z
N MET A 1 -5.46 4.63 -2.14
CA MET A 1 -5.53 5.43 -0.92
C MET A 1 -4.23 5.25 -0.17
N VAL A 2 -3.53 6.34 0.16
CA VAL A 2 -2.30 6.30 0.95
C VAL A 2 -2.43 7.26 2.12
N LEU A 3 -2.14 6.82 3.36
CA LEU A 3 -2.35 7.61 4.59
C LEU A 3 -1.04 7.75 5.41
N LYS A 4 -0.81 8.95 5.96
CA LYS A 4 0.29 9.33 6.86
C LYS A 4 -0.20 9.48 8.31
N LEU A 5 0.62 9.15 9.30
CA LEU A 5 0.41 9.37 10.76
C LEU A 5 1.75 9.88 11.33
N ARG A 6 1.96 10.96 12.09
CA ARG A 6 1.19 12.05 12.74
C ARG A 6 2.09 13.31 12.76
N ARG A 7 1.47 14.50 12.89
CA ARG A 7 2.05 15.87 12.86
C ARG A 7 2.74 16.20 11.53
N ALA A 8 2.30 17.27 10.87
CA ALA A 8 2.76 17.76 9.55
C ALA A 8 2.22 16.99 8.34
N THR A 9 1.44 17.69 7.52
CA THR A 9 1.29 17.52 6.08
C THR A 9 1.00 16.09 5.67
N THR A 10 -0.27 15.73 5.75
CA THR A 10 -0.82 14.53 5.13
C THR A 10 -0.62 14.66 3.62
N ILE A 11 -0.26 13.56 2.93
CA ILE A 11 -0.11 13.52 1.48
C ILE A 11 -0.86 12.28 0.98
N TRP A 12 -1.81 12.49 0.07
CA TRP A 12 -2.57 11.43 -0.55
C TRP A 12 -1.93 10.98 -1.85
N VAL A 13 -2.11 9.72 -2.25
CA VAL A 13 -1.82 9.25 -3.61
C VAL A 13 -3.03 8.45 -4.11
N SER A 14 -3.56 8.87 -5.25
CA SER A 14 -4.63 8.19 -5.98
C SER A 14 -4.07 7.72 -7.32
N ALA A 15 -3.97 6.41 -7.52
CA ALA A 15 -3.70 5.88 -8.86
C ALA A 15 -4.95 6.16 -9.71
N ALA A 16 -4.84 7.10 -10.65
CA ALA A 16 -5.89 7.35 -11.62
C ALA A 16 -6.15 6.09 -12.47
N PRO A 17 -7.36 5.92 -13.03
CA PRO A 17 -7.74 4.70 -13.75
C PRO A 17 -7.16 4.56 -15.17
N ASP A 18 -6.40 5.55 -15.67
CA ASP A 18 -6.30 5.75 -17.12
C ASP A 18 -5.10 5.12 -17.85
N GLU A 19 -4.26 4.31 -17.19
CA GLU A 19 -3.16 3.63 -17.88
C GLU A 19 -3.08 2.13 -17.55
N CYS A 20 -4.03 1.36 -18.07
CA CYS A 20 -3.93 -0.10 -18.16
C CYS A 20 -3.60 -0.52 -19.61
N PRO A 21 -2.40 -1.04 -19.91
CA PRO A 21 -1.97 -1.31 -21.29
C PRO A 21 -2.51 -2.65 -21.86
N LEU A 22 -3.58 -3.23 -21.30
CA LEU A 22 -4.16 -4.50 -21.79
C LEU A 22 -5.34 -4.30 -22.78
N ARG A 23 -5.32 -3.24 -23.58
CA ARG A 23 -6.26 -3.05 -24.71
C ARG A 23 -5.72 -3.65 -26.01
N SER A 24 -5.60 -4.97 -26.09
CA SER A 24 -5.59 -5.67 -27.40
C SER A 24 -5.80 -7.17 -27.27
N LEU A 25 -7.04 -7.59 -27.00
CA LEU A 25 -7.53 -8.90 -27.42
C LEU A 25 -8.93 -8.69 -28.02
N PRO A 26 -9.22 -9.20 -29.23
CA PRO A 26 -10.51 -8.95 -29.87
C PRO A 26 -11.58 -9.85 -29.25
N SER A 27 -12.54 -9.27 -28.53
CA SER A 27 -13.79 -9.95 -28.18
C SER A 27 -14.75 -9.87 -29.37
N ARG A 28 -15.20 -11.04 -29.85
CA ARG A 28 -16.41 -11.15 -30.68
C ARG A 28 -17.64 -11.06 -29.77
N HIS A 29 -18.59 -10.19 -30.15
CA HIS A 29 -19.98 -10.02 -29.65
C HIS A 29 -20.08 -9.36 -28.26
N ASN A 30 -20.94 -8.36 -27.96
CA ASN A 30 -22.06 -7.70 -28.63
C ASN A 30 -21.93 -6.18 -28.40
N ALA A 31 -22.45 -5.38 -29.34
CA ALA A 31 -22.68 -3.96 -29.11
C ALA A 31 -23.84 -3.78 -28.11
N ASP A 32 -23.67 -2.86 -27.15
CA ASP A 32 -24.69 -2.22 -26.27
C ASP A 32 -24.52 -2.35 -24.75
N ASP A 33 -23.46 -2.97 -24.23
CA ASP A 33 -23.13 -2.87 -22.79
C ASP A 33 -21.89 -2.01 -22.58
N HIS A 34 -22.08 -0.71 -22.38
CA HIS A 34 -21.05 0.11 -21.73
C HIS A 34 -20.76 -0.51 -20.37
N PRO A 35 -19.50 -0.86 -20.02
CA PRO A 35 -19.18 -1.31 -18.68
C PRO A 35 -19.48 -0.15 -17.74
N GLN A 36 -20.58 -0.23 -16.99
CA GLN A 36 -20.85 0.70 -15.91
C GLN A 36 -19.69 0.59 -14.93
N SER A 37 -18.96 1.70 -14.78
CA SER A 37 -17.89 1.85 -13.80
C SER A 37 -18.40 1.35 -12.44
N SER A 38 -17.78 0.30 -11.89
CA SER A 38 -18.13 -0.28 -10.59
C SER A 38 -17.62 0.56 -9.41
N LEU A 39 -17.34 1.83 -9.65
CA LEU A 39 -16.85 2.76 -8.64
C LEU A 39 -18.04 3.20 -7.77
N ASP A 40 -17.81 3.27 -6.46
CA ASP A 40 -18.84 3.71 -5.50
C ASP A 40 -19.44 5.04 -5.99
N PRO A 41 -20.78 5.14 -6.15
CA PRO A 41 -21.41 6.39 -6.59
C PRO A 41 -21.17 7.55 -5.61
N ASN A 42 -20.68 7.28 -4.40
CA ASN A 42 -20.34 8.26 -3.37
C ASN A 42 -18.83 8.49 -3.24
N LEU A 43 -18.02 8.17 -4.27
CA LEU A 43 -16.60 8.49 -4.24
C LEU A 43 -16.40 10.01 -4.09
N VAL A 44 -15.92 10.39 -2.91
CA VAL A 44 -15.42 11.74 -2.64
C VAL A 44 -14.10 11.95 -3.37
N THR A 45 -13.91 13.16 -3.88
CA THR A 45 -12.68 13.58 -4.53
C THR A 45 -11.53 13.61 -3.52
N LEU A 46 -10.30 13.59 -4.05
CA LEU A 46 -9.09 13.72 -3.24
C LEU A 46 -9.06 15.04 -2.45
N GLY A 47 -9.56 16.13 -3.05
CA GLY A 47 -9.64 17.44 -2.41
C GLY A 47 -10.65 17.47 -1.26
N GLU A 48 -11.80 16.83 -1.41
CA GLU A 48 -12.80 16.70 -0.34
C GLU A 48 -12.24 15.87 0.83
N LEU A 49 -11.59 14.75 0.54
CA LEU A 49 -10.90 13.95 1.57
C LEU A 49 -9.80 14.74 2.27
N ALA A 50 -8.99 15.48 1.51
CA ALA A 50 -7.94 16.31 2.06
C ALA A 50 -8.50 17.38 3.01
N SER A 51 -9.62 18.00 2.66
CA SER A 51 -10.30 18.96 3.54
C SER A 51 -10.87 18.31 4.80
N VAL A 52 -11.48 17.11 4.71
CA VAL A 52 -12.06 16.39 5.86
C VAL A 52 -10.98 15.99 6.87
N TYR A 53 -9.80 15.59 6.38
CA TYR A 53 -8.71 15.10 7.21
C TYR A 53 -7.62 16.13 7.52
N ASP A 54 -7.87 17.42 7.21
CA ASP A 54 -6.95 18.54 7.43
C ASP A 54 -5.54 18.26 6.91
N VAL A 55 -5.47 18.07 5.60
CA VAL A 55 -4.32 17.56 4.88
C VAL A 55 -3.65 18.70 4.13
N ASP A 56 -2.45 19.06 4.58
CA ASP A 56 -1.73 20.21 3.99
C ASP A 56 -1.33 20.01 2.51
N ARG A 57 -1.27 18.76 2.00
CA ARG A 57 -0.89 18.50 0.60
C ARG A 57 -1.57 17.26 0.00
N THR A 58 -1.82 17.28 -1.29
CA THR A 58 -2.21 16.10 -2.07
C THR A 58 -1.16 15.80 -3.12
N CYS A 59 -0.89 14.52 -3.35
CA CYS A 59 -0.11 14.04 -4.49
C CYS A 59 -1.00 13.17 -5.38
N HIS A 60 -0.68 13.14 -6.66
CA HIS A 60 -1.40 12.33 -7.64
C HIS A 60 -0.60 11.10 -8.03
N THR A 61 0.71 11.10 -7.77
CA THR A 61 1.62 10.01 -8.11
C THR A 61 2.51 9.63 -6.92
N VAL A 62 3.11 8.43 -7.00
CA VAL A 62 4.11 8.01 -5.99
C VAL A 62 5.36 8.86 -6.14
N GLU A 63 5.73 9.19 -7.36
CA GLU A 63 6.89 10.02 -7.69
C GLU A 63 6.77 11.42 -7.06
N GLU A 64 5.59 12.04 -7.11
CA GLU A 64 5.33 13.33 -6.43
C GLU A 64 5.44 13.21 -4.91
N LEU A 65 5.02 12.09 -4.33
CA LEU A 65 5.18 11.81 -2.90
C LEU A 65 6.66 11.63 -2.51
N LEU A 66 7.45 11.02 -3.40
CA LEU A 66 8.86 10.69 -3.15
C LEU A 66 9.83 11.84 -3.49
N ALA A 67 9.44 12.77 -4.35
CA ALA A 67 10.24 13.94 -4.70
C ALA A 67 10.19 15.07 -3.65
N ASP A 68 9.45 14.88 -2.56
CA ASP A 68 9.26 15.89 -1.52
C ASP A 68 10.41 15.86 -0.48
N ASP A 69 10.94 17.05 -0.16
CA ASP A 69 11.89 17.24 0.96
C ASP A 69 11.22 16.94 2.32
N ALA A 70 9.89 17.08 2.42
CA ALA A 70 9.10 16.67 3.57
C ALA A 70 8.70 15.17 3.51
N ALA A 71 9.71 14.32 3.33
CA ALA A 71 9.57 12.88 3.22
C ALA A 71 8.75 12.29 4.38
N PRO A 72 7.75 11.42 4.12
CA PRO A 72 6.97 10.80 5.19
C PRO A 72 7.80 9.81 6.01
N ASP A 73 7.52 9.72 7.32
CA ASP A 73 8.02 8.65 8.19
C ASP A 73 7.32 7.31 7.89
N GLY A 74 6.11 7.37 7.33
CA GLY A 74 5.39 6.17 6.95
C GLY A 74 4.20 6.38 6.01
N VAL A 75 3.84 5.29 5.36
CA VAL A 75 2.92 5.23 4.23
C VAL A 75 2.02 4.00 4.39
N LEU A 76 0.71 4.22 4.56
CA LEU A 76 -0.29 3.16 4.40
C LEU A 76 -0.60 2.96 2.92
N VAL A 77 -0.58 1.76 2.38
CA VAL A 77 -0.86 1.45 0.97
C VAL A 77 -2.22 0.76 0.87
N ALA A 78 -3.25 1.54 0.61
CA ALA A 78 -4.64 1.13 0.42
C ALA A 78 -5.13 1.46 -1.01
N THR A 79 -4.28 1.29 -2.02
CA THR A 79 -4.68 1.32 -3.44
C THR A 79 -5.48 0.06 -3.80
N PRO A 80 -6.20 0.01 -4.94
CA PRO A 80 -6.87 -1.21 -5.39
C PRO A 80 -5.90 -2.41 -5.41
N PRO A 81 -6.35 -3.64 -5.06
CA PRO A 81 -5.47 -4.81 -5.00
C PRO A 81 -4.64 -5.06 -6.27
N ALA A 82 -5.19 -4.72 -7.44
CA ALA A 82 -4.54 -4.90 -8.73
C ALA A 82 -3.25 -4.07 -8.91
N THR A 83 -3.14 -2.91 -8.25
CA THR A 83 -1.97 -1.99 -8.38
C THR A 83 -1.12 -1.96 -7.11
N ARG A 84 -1.59 -2.57 -6.03
CA ARG A 84 -0.99 -2.50 -4.70
C ARG A 84 0.43 -3.07 -4.63
N ALA A 85 0.69 -4.19 -5.31
CA ALA A 85 2.03 -4.76 -5.34
C ALA A 85 3.05 -3.82 -6.01
N GLN A 86 2.69 -3.22 -7.15
CA GLN A 86 3.55 -2.28 -7.86
C GLN A 86 3.88 -1.05 -6.99
N VAL A 87 2.85 -0.45 -6.37
CA VAL A 87 3.05 0.68 -5.44
C VAL A 87 3.89 0.27 -4.23
N GLY A 88 3.65 -0.92 -3.67
CA GLY A 88 4.43 -1.46 -2.56
C GLY A 88 5.91 -1.61 -2.91
N ILE A 89 6.24 -2.17 -4.08
CA ILE A 89 7.63 -2.35 -4.54
C ILE A 89 8.32 -0.99 -4.68
N ALA A 90 7.68 -0.01 -5.34
CA ALA A 90 8.26 1.32 -5.51
C ALA A 90 8.61 2.00 -4.17
N LEU A 91 7.77 1.81 -3.15
CA LEU A 91 7.99 2.34 -1.80
C LEU A 91 9.07 1.58 -1.02
N VAL A 92 9.19 0.27 -1.22
CA VAL A 92 10.28 -0.54 -0.64
C VAL A 92 11.62 -0.15 -1.27
N ASP A 93 11.65 0.07 -2.58
CA ASP A 93 12.84 0.55 -3.28
C ASP A 93 13.29 1.92 -2.77
N GLU A 94 12.33 2.82 -2.51
CA GLU A 94 12.60 4.10 -1.85
C GLU A 94 13.16 3.91 -0.43
N ALA A 95 12.56 3.03 0.38
CA ALA A 95 13.08 2.73 1.72
C ALA A 95 14.53 2.24 1.67
N GLY A 96 14.87 1.42 0.67
CA GLY A 96 16.24 1.02 0.38
C GLY A 96 17.16 2.19 0.00
N ARG A 97 16.68 3.10 -0.85
CA ARG A 97 17.45 4.31 -1.23
C ARG A 97 17.71 5.23 -0.03
N ARG A 98 16.73 5.41 0.86
CA ARG A 98 16.90 6.19 2.11
C ARG A 98 17.92 5.55 3.04
N LEU A 99 17.87 4.23 3.18
CA LEU A 99 18.85 3.47 3.96
C LEU A 99 20.28 3.72 3.46
N GLU A 100 20.50 3.68 2.14
CA GLU A 100 21.81 3.91 1.52
C GLU A 100 22.31 5.35 1.69
N ARG A 101 21.39 6.32 1.73
CA ARG A 101 21.71 7.75 1.95
C ARG A 101 21.89 8.12 3.42
N GLY A 102 21.48 7.24 4.34
CA GLY A 102 21.44 7.56 5.77
C GLY A 102 20.28 8.47 6.16
N ASP A 103 19.23 8.52 5.34
CA ASP A 103 18.02 9.31 5.57
C ASP A 103 17.09 8.66 6.61
N SER A 104 16.01 9.36 6.96
CA SER A 104 15.00 8.83 7.88
C SER A 104 14.34 7.55 7.32
N PRO A 105 14.08 6.55 8.18
CA PRO A 105 13.45 5.30 7.77
C PRO A 105 12.04 5.53 7.25
N LEU A 106 11.67 4.83 6.18
CA LEU A 106 10.30 4.81 5.66
C LEU A 106 9.55 3.57 6.14
N ASN A 107 8.46 3.76 6.89
CA ASN A 107 7.62 2.68 7.39
C ASN A 107 6.42 2.44 6.46
N LEU A 108 6.14 1.19 6.11
CA LEU A 108 5.07 0.81 5.20
C LEU A 108 4.04 -0.06 5.91
N ILE A 109 2.77 0.25 5.74
CA ILE A 109 1.65 -0.65 6.07
C ILE A 109 0.91 -0.91 4.76
N ILE A 110 0.73 -2.16 4.35
CA ILE A 110 0.10 -2.50 3.07
C ILE A 110 -1.24 -3.17 3.35
N GLU A 111 -2.32 -2.70 2.73
CA GLU A 111 -3.64 -3.31 2.90
C GLU A 111 -3.74 -4.72 2.31
N LYS A 112 -4.65 -5.51 2.87
CA LYS A 112 -4.95 -6.85 2.35
C LYS A 112 -6.03 -6.79 1.25
N PRO A 113 -6.08 -7.77 0.32
CA PRO A 113 -5.01 -8.72 0.01
C PRO A 113 -3.81 -8.00 -0.63
N MET A 114 -2.58 -8.46 -0.39
CA MET A 114 -1.36 -7.80 -0.91
C MET A 114 -1.45 -7.48 -2.43
N THR A 115 -2.01 -8.42 -3.19
CA THR A 115 -2.39 -8.28 -4.61
C THR A 115 -3.37 -9.40 -4.94
N THR A 116 -3.97 -9.35 -6.13
CA THR A 116 -4.77 -10.44 -6.73
C THR A 116 -3.93 -11.43 -7.55
N ASN A 117 -2.62 -11.20 -7.70
CA ASN A 117 -1.73 -12.05 -8.49
C ASN A 117 -0.59 -12.62 -7.63
N VAL A 118 -0.44 -13.95 -7.60
CA VAL A 118 0.57 -14.63 -6.76
C VAL A 118 2.01 -14.31 -7.16
N HIS A 119 2.31 -14.10 -8.44
CA HIS A 119 3.66 -13.73 -8.90
C HIS A 119 4.02 -12.32 -8.45
N GLN A 120 3.06 -11.40 -8.48
CA GLN A 120 3.25 -10.06 -7.94
C GLN A 120 3.41 -10.07 -6.41
N ALA A 121 2.71 -10.99 -5.71
CA ALA A 121 2.88 -11.15 -4.27
C ALA A 121 4.28 -11.66 -3.92
N ALA A 122 4.78 -12.65 -4.68
CA ALA A 122 6.15 -13.15 -4.53
C ALA A 122 7.18 -12.04 -4.79
N ALA A 123 7.04 -11.28 -5.88
CA ALA A 123 7.95 -10.19 -6.19
C ALA A 123 8.00 -9.11 -5.09
N LEU A 124 6.84 -8.72 -4.54
CA LEU A 124 6.79 -7.78 -3.42
C LEU A 124 7.39 -8.40 -2.14
N HIS A 125 7.11 -9.67 -1.86
CA HIS A 125 7.72 -10.37 -0.73
C HIS A 125 9.25 -10.38 -0.82
N ASP A 126 9.79 -10.74 -1.98
CA ASP A 126 11.23 -10.84 -2.21
C ASP A 126 11.90 -9.47 -2.06
N ALA A 127 11.28 -8.40 -2.60
CA ALA A 127 11.76 -7.03 -2.40
C ALA A 127 11.81 -6.62 -0.91
N VAL A 128 10.79 -7.00 -0.13
CA VAL A 128 10.76 -6.74 1.32
C VAL A 128 11.84 -7.51 2.05
N VAL A 129 12.03 -8.79 1.73
CA VAL A 129 13.05 -9.64 2.32
C VAL A 129 14.45 -9.11 2.00
N ASP A 130 14.72 -8.74 0.76
CA ASP A 130 15.99 -8.16 0.34
C ASP A 130 16.28 -6.83 1.05
N TYR A 131 15.28 -5.96 1.17
CA TYR A 131 15.38 -4.74 1.96
C TYR A 131 15.70 -5.03 3.44
N GLN A 132 14.97 -5.94 4.07
CA GLN A 132 15.18 -6.30 5.48
C GLN A 132 16.57 -6.92 5.72
N HIS A 133 17.08 -7.71 4.77
CA HIS A 133 18.44 -8.24 4.82
C HIS A 133 19.49 -7.13 4.75
N ARG A 134 19.34 -6.16 3.84
CA ARG A 134 20.22 -4.98 3.75
C ARG A 134 20.14 -4.10 5.01
N ALA A 135 18.95 -3.98 5.59
CA ALA A 135 18.70 -3.17 6.77
C ALA A 135 19.05 -3.88 8.10
N ARG A 136 19.57 -5.11 8.06
CA ARG A 136 19.80 -5.89 9.29
C ARG A 136 20.89 -5.27 10.14
N GLY A 137 20.55 -4.95 11.40
CA GLY A 137 21.49 -4.41 12.38
C GLY A 137 21.71 -2.90 12.29
N THR A 138 20.96 -2.19 11.44
CA THR A 138 20.93 -0.72 11.44
C THR A 138 19.74 -0.18 12.24
N SER A 139 19.92 0.99 12.86
CA SER A 139 18.83 1.77 13.47
C SER A 139 17.98 2.52 12.44
N LEU A 140 18.39 2.53 11.17
CA LEU A 140 17.70 3.20 10.06
C LEU A 140 16.76 2.27 9.28
N ALA A 141 16.44 1.10 9.84
CA ALA A 141 15.49 0.16 9.24
C ALA A 141 14.05 0.60 9.49
N GLY A 142 13.35 1.06 8.45
CA GLY A 142 11.90 1.17 8.44
C GLY A 142 11.21 -0.21 8.42
N THR A 143 9.98 -0.26 8.94
CA THR A 143 9.19 -1.50 9.04
C THR A 143 8.26 -1.65 7.84
N VAL A 144 8.12 -2.86 7.29
CA VAL A 144 7.08 -3.17 6.28
C VAL A 144 6.11 -4.18 6.86
N LEU A 145 4.83 -3.81 6.96
CA LEU A 145 3.77 -4.62 7.55
C LEU A 145 2.66 -4.86 6.54
N LEU A 146 2.11 -6.07 6.49
CA LEU A 146 0.83 -6.33 5.84
C LEU A 146 -0.30 -6.17 6.88
N ASN A 147 -1.38 -5.47 6.53
CA ASN A 147 -2.51 -5.27 7.41
C ASN A 147 -3.27 -6.58 7.65
N HIS A 148 -2.91 -7.26 8.73
CA HIS A 148 -3.58 -8.46 9.24
C HIS A 148 -4.44 -8.18 10.48
N THR A 149 -5.03 -6.99 10.60
CA THR A 149 -5.88 -6.59 11.75
C THR A 149 -6.99 -7.60 12.10
N ALA A 150 -7.48 -8.39 11.13
CA ALA A 150 -8.42 -9.48 11.39
C ALA A 150 -7.88 -10.51 12.41
N ASN A 151 -6.59 -10.84 12.37
CA ASN A 151 -5.95 -11.81 13.27
C ASN A 151 -5.88 -11.33 14.72
N TYR A 152 -6.01 -10.02 14.94
CA TYR A 152 -5.95 -9.38 16.26
C TYR A 152 -7.33 -9.09 16.85
N ARG A 153 -8.41 -9.53 16.19
CA ARG A 153 -9.76 -9.42 16.77
C ARG A 153 -9.89 -10.35 17.97
N ALA A 154 -10.65 -9.92 18.98
CA ALA A 154 -10.82 -10.66 20.23
C ALA A 154 -11.21 -12.15 20.03
N PRO A 155 -12.13 -12.51 19.11
CA PRO A 155 -12.43 -13.92 18.85
C PRO A 155 -11.23 -14.72 18.31
N CYS A 156 -10.44 -14.14 17.41
CA CYS A 156 -9.25 -14.79 16.87
C CYS A 156 -8.18 -14.97 17.95
N LEU A 157 -7.96 -13.95 18.80
CA LEU A 157 -7.03 -14.05 19.92
C LEU A 157 -7.47 -15.10 20.96
N ALA A 158 -8.76 -15.18 21.26
CA ALA A 158 -9.30 -16.20 22.15
C ALA A 158 -9.10 -17.62 21.57
N ALA A 159 -9.38 -17.81 20.28
CA ALA A 159 -9.15 -19.09 19.61
C ALA A 159 -7.66 -19.48 19.61
N LEU A 160 -6.75 -18.54 19.34
CA LEU A 160 -5.31 -18.79 19.39
C LEU A 160 -4.83 -19.20 20.79
N ARG A 161 -5.38 -18.59 21.85
CA ARG A 161 -5.07 -18.98 23.25
C ARG A 161 -5.51 -20.40 23.54
N LEU A 162 -6.75 -20.75 23.16
CA LEU A 162 -7.26 -22.12 23.34
C LEU A 162 -6.40 -23.16 22.59
N LEU A 163 -5.99 -22.86 21.36
CA LEU A 163 -5.09 -23.73 20.60
C LEU A 163 -3.72 -23.89 21.27
N ALA A 164 -3.15 -22.79 21.78
CA ALA A 164 -1.87 -22.82 22.48
C ALA A 164 -1.94 -23.59 23.81
N GLU A 165 -3.07 -23.51 24.51
CA GLU A 165 -3.28 -24.19 25.78
C GLU A 165 -3.60 -25.68 25.62
N HIS A 166 -4.25 -26.09 24.52
CA HIS A 166 -4.80 -27.45 24.36
C HIS A 166 -4.21 -28.24 23.20
N GLY A 167 -3.18 -27.72 22.53
CA GLY A 167 -2.27 -28.50 21.69
C GLY A 167 -2.96 -29.33 20.63
N VAL A 168 -3.62 -28.67 19.66
CA VAL A 168 -3.92 -29.32 18.38
C VAL A 168 -2.82 -28.89 17.41
N GLY A 169 -1.68 -29.57 17.49
CA GLY A 169 -0.50 -29.37 16.64
C GLY A 169 0.10 -30.71 16.24
#